data_AF-A0A6J6WZ23-F1
#
_entry.id   AF-A0A6J6WZ23-F1
#
_cell.length_a   1.000
_cell.length_b   1.000
_cell.length_c   1.000
_cell.angle_alpha   90.00
_cell.angle_beta   90.00
_cell.angle_gamma   90.00
#
_symmetry.space_group_name_H-M   'P 1'
#
loop_
_entity.id
_entity.type
_entity.pdbx_description
1 polymer ?
#
loop_
_entity_poly.entity_id
_entity_poly.type
_entity_poly.pdbx_seq_one_letter_code
_entity_poly.pdbx_strand_id
1 'polypeptide(L)'
;MGRRHTVFAFGAGATALLSAACGGSSSGSVTSTSAPVRNATTANTIAVPVYNVVSSGLTQTQIAAVNKALDPVMPTGVDLTVDATGRLGYADTQALLVGTKTFTGTVPVLKTADDERADGVSSTGWDPVAVNALQPMSTAAMNSLVTNASASLKQGDSGALVKPGAVTLEMYSPSSRAITLKKQVATTGARTSRLGGYPLVGPGNSFDLLVGGRGRLAFANIQQRAYSVGASVQVPTGADAVARCRAALEKDRAGSTSGFTLVATLVYFAPAMSEQLTTVEPALQCDGTAANGATLRSTFIRARLDVVAAVIRAGAAATFKAIVDNDTNGLELGTSYRAASARSPLAATAPSTQDYEDAMTAWGMDLKVDANDATPDRIFAATTDSAIGGADTVDMFWYTGHADGSGWQTDDGATVARNLRLGNTDLEWLVVAACGPFQDTAGGLAWQDRLTPMFEGLHLLLAYATTSSDVSGEGTSFANYSIIGAFPPRTADRASLVAAWIFTAMDNQSPSVRWAVGGVQSNSRSTVGDCLNCALADILPTEAGFSMWRLVGPS
;
A
#
# COMPACT_ATOMS: atom_id res chain seq x y z
N MET A 1 -7.96 22.77 52.53
CA MET A 1 -6.90 23.80 52.41
C MET A 1 -5.58 23.11 52.14
N GLY A 2 -5.10 23.13 50.89
CA GLY A 2 -3.84 22.50 50.49
C GLY A 2 -3.34 23.18 49.22
N ARG A 3 -2.31 24.02 49.36
CA ARG A 3 -1.76 24.87 48.30
C ARG A 3 -1.04 24.02 47.24
N ARG A 4 -1.35 24.30 45.97
CA ARG A 4 -0.58 23.87 44.79
C ARG A 4 0.59 24.83 44.59
N HIS A 5 1.78 24.29 44.35
CA HIS A 5 2.92 25.04 43.81
C HIS A 5 2.99 24.82 42.30
N THR A 6 2.86 25.93 41.57
CA THR A 6 3.11 26.05 40.13
C THR A 6 4.58 26.41 39.93
N VAL A 7 5.28 25.72 39.03
CA VAL A 7 6.62 26.12 38.56
C VAL A 7 6.52 26.41 37.07
N PHE A 8 6.76 27.67 36.70
CA PHE A 8 7.06 28.12 35.35
C PHE A 8 8.57 28.20 35.19
N ALA A 9 9.10 27.73 34.06
CA ALA A 9 10.43 28.11 33.60
C ALA A 9 10.40 28.28 32.07
N PHE A 10 10.54 29.54 31.64
CA PHE A 10 10.90 29.94 30.29
C PHE A 10 12.42 29.81 30.14
N GLY A 11 12.88 29.21 29.03
CA GLY A 11 14.29 29.19 28.65
C GLY A 11 14.41 29.52 27.16
N ALA A 12 14.81 30.75 26.86
CA ALA A 12 15.24 31.20 25.54
C ALA A 12 16.75 30.99 25.39
N GLY A 13 17.19 30.54 24.21
CA GLY A 13 18.60 30.53 23.78
C GLY A 13 18.63 30.44 22.25
N ALA A 14 18.83 31.54 21.54
CA ALA A 14 20.13 32.15 21.19
C ALA A 14 20.75 31.52 19.93
N THR A 15 20.44 32.15 18.80
CA THR A 15 20.99 31.95 17.46
C THR A 15 22.42 32.49 17.39
N ALA A 16 23.37 31.71 16.87
CA ALA A 16 24.70 32.20 16.50
C ALA A 16 24.97 31.86 15.02
N LEU A 17 25.07 32.91 14.20
CA LEU A 17 25.63 32.90 12.85
C LEU A 17 27.16 32.81 12.93
N LEU A 18 27.77 31.92 12.15
CA LEU A 18 29.17 32.02 11.77
C LEU A 18 29.27 32.27 10.27
N SER A 19 29.68 33.49 9.92
CA SER A 19 30.21 33.89 8.63
C SER A 19 31.73 33.74 8.66
N ALA A 20 32.31 33.04 7.67
CA ALA A 20 33.75 32.94 7.47
C ALA A 20 34.14 33.40 6.06
N ALA A 21 35.28 34.08 6.02
CA ALA A 21 35.73 35.03 5.01
C ALA A 21 36.17 34.44 3.67
N CYS A 22 36.07 35.29 2.64
CA CYS A 22 36.76 35.18 1.36
C CYS A 22 38.26 35.48 1.49
N GLY A 23 39.07 34.72 0.77
CA GLY A 23 40.47 35.00 0.44
C GLY A 23 41.05 33.78 -0.29
N GLY A 24 41.89 33.87 -1.30
CA GLY A 24 42.47 34.95 -2.07
C GLY A 24 43.14 34.27 -3.29
N SER A 25 43.09 34.92 -4.44
CA SER A 25 43.64 34.39 -5.69
C SER A 25 45.17 34.49 -5.71
N SER A 26 45.85 33.39 -6.02
CA SER A 26 47.24 33.40 -6.47
C SER A 26 47.41 32.45 -7.66
N SER A 27 47.62 33.04 -8.83
CA SER A 27 47.95 32.41 -10.10
C SER A 27 49.44 32.01 -10.12
N GLY A 28 49.71 30.71 -10.12
CA GLY A 28 51.04 30.13 -10.36
C GLY A 28 50.99 29.13 -11.50
N SER A 29 51.63 29.47 -12.62
CA SER A 29 51.82 28.59 -13.78
C SER A 29 52.92 27.57 -13.49
N VAL A 30 52.56 26.30 -13.34
CA VAL A 30 53.49 25.17 -13.27
C VAL A 30 53.29 24.29 -14.51
N THR A 31 54.31 24.22 -15.35
CA THR A 31 54.43 23.27 -16.45
C THR A 31 54.88 21.92 -15.91
N SER A 32 53.94 20.99 -15.73
CA SER A 32 54.22 19.58 -15.41
C SER A 32 54.03 18.69 -16.63
N THR A 33 55.11 18.07 -17.09
CA THR A 33 55.10 16.91 -17.99
C THR A 33 54.44 15.73 -17.29
N SER A 34 53.26 15.29 -17.76
CA SER A 34 52.58 14.11 -17.23
C SER A 34 52.80 12.89 -18.14
N ALA A 35 53.39 11.86 -17.54
CA ALA A 35 53.28 10.47 -17.99
C ALA A 35 51.80 10.05 -18.04
N PRO A 36 51.43 9.02 -18.84
CA PRO A 36 50.04 8.56 -18.91
C PRO A 36 49.57 8.09 -17.54
N VAL A 37 48.78 8.93 -16.88
CA VAL A 37 48.05 8.60 -15.66
C VAL A 37 47.01 7.56 -16.05
N ARG A 38 47.32 6.28 -15.82
CA ARG A 38 46.29 5.26 -15.63
C ARG A 38 45.58 5.62 -14.33
N ASN A 39 44.58 6.49 -14.41
CA ASN A 39 43.56 6.62 -13.37
C ASN A 39 42.76 5.31 -13.40
N ALA A 40 43.33 4.25 -12.83
CA ALA A 40 42.55 3.14 -12.33
C ALA A 40 41.77 3.68 -11.13
N THR A 41 40.68 4.39 -11.40
CA THR A 41 39.60 4.59 -10.44
C THR A 41 39.24 3.19 -10.00
N THR A 42 39.73 2.77 -8.83
CA THR A 42 39.31 1.52 -8.20
C THR A 42 37.81 1.59 -8.12
N ALA A 43 37.12 0.81 -8.95
CA ALA A 43 35.66 0.79 -9.01
C ALA A 43 35.14 0.62 -7.58
N ASN A 44 34.22 1.49 -7.16
CA ASN A 44 33.72 1.52 -5.79
C ASN A 44 32.81 0.31 -5.58
N THR A 45 33.43 -0.85 -5.34
CA THR A 45 32.76 -2.14 -5.29
C THR A 45 32.99 -2.81 -3.95
N ILE A 46 32.02 -3.63 -3.55
CA ILE A 46 32.12 -4.47 -2.36
C ILE A 46 31.73 -5.90 -2.72
N ALA A 47 32.36 -6.87 -2.06
CA ALA A 47 31.98 -8.28 -2.16
C ALA A 47 30.87 -8.56 -1.14
N VAL A 48 29.70 -9.00 -1.61
CA VAL A 48 28.58 -9.42 -0.74
C VAL A 48 28.12 -10.83 -1.11
N PRO A 49 27.67 -11.64 -0.13
CA PRO A 49 27.24 -13.01 -0.38
C PRO A 49 25.96 -13.09 -1.20
N VAL A 50 25.84 -14.11 -2.04
CA VAL A 50 24.56 -14.66 -2.51
C VAL A 50 24.11 -15.68 -1.47
N TYR A 51 22.82 -15.70 -1.14
CA TYR A 51 22.28 -16.65 -0.18
C TYR A 51 21.55 -17.79 -0.88
N ASN A 52 21.80 -19.03 -0.48
CA ASN A 52 21.01 -20.17 -0.93
C ASN A 52 19.76 -20.28 -0.06
N VAL A 53 18.60 -20.50 -0.68
CA VAL A 53 17.34 -20.75 0.01
C VAL A 53 17.30 -22.21 0.45
N VAL A 54 17.25 -22.44 1.77
CA VAL A 54 17.26 -23.78 2.39
C VAL A 54 15.83 -24.31 2.55
N SER A 55 14.89 -23.43 2.86
CA SER A 55 13.47 -23.77 2.98
C SER A 55 12.60 -22.54 2.75
N SER A 56 11.39 -22.78 2.25
CA SER A 56 10.32 -21.80 2.15
C SER A 56 9.27 -22.11 3.21
N GLY A 57 9.01 -21.15 4.09
CA GLY A 57 7.98 -21.25 5.13
C GLY A 57 8.51 -21.64 6.49
N LEU A 58 7.62 -21.60 7.47
CA LEU A 58 7.91 -21.90 8.86
C LEU A 58 7.81 -23.39 9.17
N THR A 59 8.68 -23.87 10.05
CA THR A 59 8.57 -25.21 10.64
C THR A 59 7.38 -25.29 11.61
N GLN A 60 6.86 -26.50 11.86
CA GLN A 60 5.76 -26.71 12.82
C GLN A 60 6.08 -26.15 14.22
N THR A 61 7.34 -26.29 14.66
CA THR A 61 7.80 -25.75 15.95
C THR A 61 7.77 -24.22 15.96
N GLN A 62 8.16 -23.56 14.86
CA GLN A 62 8.07 -22.10 14.75
C GLN A 62 6.62 -21.64 14.74
N ILE A 63 5.75 -22.31 13.97
CA ILE A 63 4.31 -22.01 13.91
C ILE A 63 3.69 -22.09 15.31
N ALA A 64 3.93 -23.19 16.04
CA ALA A 64 3.41 -23.36 17.40
C ALA A 64 3.93 -22.27 18.37
N ALA A 65 5.19 -21.86 18.22
CA ALA A 65 5.76 -20.80 19.05
C ALA A 65 5.17 -19.41 18.73
N VAL A 66 4.92 -19.11 17.45
CA VAL A 66 4.24 -17.87 17.03
C VAL A 66 2.81 -17.86 17.56
N ASN A 67 2.04 -18.93 17.34
CA ASN A 67 0.65 -19.04 17.86
C ASN A 67 0.61 -18.81 19.36
N LYS A 68 1.50 -19.47 20.13
CA LYS A 68 1.60 -19.27 21.57
C LYS A 68 1.91 -17.83 21.97
N ALA A 69 2.76 -17.14 21.21
CA ALA A 69 3.10 -15.75 21.49
C ALA A 69 1.97 -14.76 21.16
N LEU A 70 1.12 -15.10 20.19
CA LEU A 70 -0.04 -14.29 19.79
C LEU A 70 -1.33 -14.64 20.53
N ASP A 71 -1.38 -15.76 21.25
CA ASP A 71 -2.53 -16.20 22.06
C ASP A 71 -3.21 -15.09 22.88
N PRO A 72 -2.48 -14.12 23.51
CA PRO A 72 -3.13 -13.02 24.25
C PRO A 72 -4.00 -12.08 23.40
N VAL A 73 -3.81 -12.04 22.08
CA VAL A 73 -4.58 -11.20 21.15
C VAL A 73 -5.41 -12.00 20.16
N MET A 74 -5.20 -13.31 20.05
CA MET A 74 -5.99 -14.17 19.17
C MET A 74 -7.42 -14.32 19.68
N PRO A 75 -8.40 -14.53 18.81
CA PRO A 75 -9.70 -15.03 19.26
C PRO A 75 -9.58 -16.42 19.87
N THR A 76 -10.41 -16.69 20.88
CA THR A 76 -10.42 -17.96 21.59
C THR A 76 -10.68 -19.12 20.62
N GLY A 77 -9.78 -20.11 20.63
CA GLY A 77 -9.90 -21.31 19.78
C GLY A 77 -9.51 -21.08 18.32
N VAL A 78 -8.91 -19.93 18.00
CA VAL A 78 -8.43 -19.61 16.66
C VAL A 78 -6.92 -19.58 16.65
N ASP A 79 -6.33 -20.37 15.75
CA ASP A 79 -4.89 -20.40 15.49
C ASP A 79 -4.59 -19.75 14.14
N LEU A 80 -3.37 -19.24 13.98
CA LEU A 80 -2.84 -18.90 12.66
C LEU A 80 -2.73 -20.18 11.81
N THR A 81 -2.63 -19.95 10.51
CA THR A 81 -2.87 -20.97 9.49
C THR A 81 -1.88 -20.87 8.36
N VAL A 82 -1.46 -22.01 7.83
CA VAL A 82 -0.44 -22.10 6.78
C VAL A 82 -1.09 -22.39 5.44
N ASP A 83 -0.75 -21.66 4.38
CA ASP A 83 -1.16 -22.06 3.00
C ASP A 83 -0.20 -23.04 2.34
N ALA A 84 -0.60 -23.43 1.12
CA ALA A 84 0.21 -24.14 0.16
C ALA A 84 1.59 -23.51 -0.13
N THR A 85 1.79 -22.21 0.12
CA THR A 85 3.08 -21.53 -0.08
C THR A 85 3.97 -21.52 1.17
N GLY A 86 3.45 -21.98 2.31
CA GLY A 86 4.14 -21.98 3.60
C GLY A 86 4.05 -20.65 4.36
N ARG A 87 3.21 -19.71 3.90
CA ARG A 87 2.89 -18.46 4.60
C ARG A 87 2.00 -18.76 5.80
N LEU A 88 2.36 -18.23 6.97
CA LEU A 88 1.54 -18.28 8.17
C LEU A 88 0.72 -17.00 8.26
N GLY A 89 -0.61 -17.11 8.17
CA GLY A 89 -1.50 -15.96 8.11
C GLY A 89 -2.77 -16.11 8.94
N TYR A 90 -3.40 -14.96 9.18
CA TYR A 90 -4.72 -14.81 9.79
C TYR A 90 -5.32 -13.47 9.37
N ALA A 91 -6.61 -13.44 9.14
CA ALA A 91 -7.35 -12.20 8.91
C ALA A 91 -8.73 -12.29 9.57
N ASP A 92 -9.16 -11.19 10.19
CA ASP A 92 -10.49 -11.00 10.77
C ASP A 92 -11.05 -9.70 10.19
N THR A 93 -11.95 -9.87 9.24
CA THR A 93 -12.52 -8.77 8.47
C THR A 93 -13.42 -7.89 9.34
N GLN A 94 -13.97 -8.45 10.43
CA GLN A 94 -14.87 -7.75 11.35
C GLN A 94 -14.09 -7.00 12.44
N ALA A 95 -12.89 -7.44 12.79
CA ALA A 95 -12.05 -6.78 13.80
C ALA A 95 -11.67 -5.33 13.42
N LEU A 96 -11.71 -4.98 12.13
CA LEU A 96 -11.49 -3.61 11.64
C LEU A 96 -12.75 -2.76 11.57
N LEU A 97 -13.92 -3.38 11.52
CA LEU A 97 -15.22 -2.69 11.52
C LEU A 97 -15.72 -2.42 12.94
N VAL A 98 -14.89 -2.66 13.95
CA VAL A 98 -15.23 -2.35 15.34
C VAL A 98 -15.34 -0.83 15.52
N GLY A 99 -16.47 -0.38 16.06
CA GLY A 99 -16.79 1.04 16.15
C GLY A 99 -17.74 1.51 15.05
N THR A 100 -18.21 0.61 14.20
CA THR A 100 -19.32 0.87 13.29
C THR A 100 -20.67 0.52 13.93
N LYS A 101 -21.75 1.05 13.35
CA LYS A 101 -23.13 0.66 13.62
C LYS A 101 -23.82 0.37 12.29
N THR A 102 -24.80 -0.53 12.35
CA THR A 102 -25.69 -0.78 11.22
C THR A 102 -26.79 0.27 11.19
N PHE A 103 -26.98 0.91 10.06
CA PHE A 103 -28.13 1.75 9.77
C PHE A 103 -29.16 0.93 9.01
N THR A 104 -30.36 0.86 9.55
CA THR A 104 -31.51 0.22 8.90
C THR A 104 -32.49 1.31 8.47
N GLY A 105 -32.79 1.38 7.17
CA GLY A 105 -33.77 2.33 6.64
C GLY A 105 -34.43 1.77 5.38
N THR A 106 -35.68 2.12 5.14
CA THR A 106 -36.34 1.84 3.86
C THR A 106 -35.80 2.84 2.85
N VAL A 107 -34.96 2.40 1.92
CA VAL A 107 -34.47 3.24 0.82
C VAL A 107 -35.62 3.40 -0.19
N PRO A 108 -35.98 4.64 -0.59
CA PRO A 108 -36.77 4.82 -1.80
C PRO A 108 -35.90 4.33 -2.96
N VAL A 109 -36.22 3.15 -3.50
CA VAL A 109 -35.55 2.60 -4.68
C VAL A 109 -35.67 3.63 -5.79
N LEU A 110 -34.54 4.16 -6.24
CA LEU A 110 -34.51 4.98 -7.44
C LEU A 110 -34.76 4.04 -8.62
N LYS A 111 -35.96 4.17 -9.17
CA LYS A 111 -36.60 3.24 -10.11
C LYS A 111 -35.94 3.14 -11.51
N THR A 112 -34.67 3.49 -11.66
CA THR A 112 -34.10 3.74 -13.00
C THR A 112 -33.09 2.72 -13.51
N ALA A 113 -32.68 1.73 -12.73
CA ALA A 113 -31.95 0.57 -13.23
C ALA A 113 -32.55 -0.74 -12.66
N ASP A 114 -32.64 -1.78 -13.50
CA ASP A 114 -33.41 -3.02 -13.27
C ASP A 114 -32.70 -4.02 -12.33
N ASP A 115 -31.61 -3.63 -11.70
CA ASP A 115 -30.56 -4.48 -11.09
C ASP A 115 -30.37 -4.26 -9.57
N GLU A 116 -30.72 -3.10 -9.03
CA GLU A 116 -30.58 -2.85 -7.59
C GLU A 116 -31.73 -3.44 -6.77
N ARG A 117 -31.45 -4.56 -6.10
CA ARG A 117 -32.40 -5.38 -5.34
C ARG A 117 -33.11 -4.56 -4.25
N ALA A 118 -34.43 -4.40 -4.40
CA ALA A 118 -35.32 -3.58 -3.58
C ALA A 118 -35.55 -4.04 -2.11
N ASP A 119 -34.80 -5.02 -1.60
CA ASP A 119 -35.09 -5.64 -0.32
C ASP A 119 -34.21 -5.07 0.81
N GLY A 120 -34.83 -4.27 1.70
CA GLY A 120 -34.39 -4.05 3.07
C GLY A 120 -32.91 -3.73 3.26
N VAL A 121 -32.44 -2.62 2.69
CA VAL A 121 -31.00 -2.35 2.68
C VAL A 121 -30.49 -1.89 4.04
N SER A 122 -29.48 -2.60 4.55
CA SER A 122 -28.72 -2.20 5.73
C SER A 122 -27.35 -1.70 5.31
N SER A 123 -26.93 -0.54 5.82
CA SER A 123 -25.57 -0.03 5.59
C SER A 123 -24.80 0.02 6.90
N THR A 124 -23.47 0.05 6.84
CA THR A 124 -22.61 0.04 8.03
C THR A 124 -21.70 1.26 7.99
N GLY A 125 -21.67 2.02 9.09
CA GLY A 125 -20.81 3.22 9.17
C GLY A 125 -20.33 3.53 10.56
N TRP A 126 -19.41 4.48 10.64
CA TRP A 126 -18.73 4.83 11.88
C TRP A 126 -19.71 5.40 12.90
N ASP A 127 -19.68 4.85 14.11
CA ASP A 127 -20.33 5.42 15.29
C ASP A 127 -19.28 6.18 16.10
N PRO A 128 -19.30 7.53 16.11
CA PRO A 128 -18.31 8.32 16.84
C PRO A 128 -18.23 7.98 18.34
N VAL A 129 -19.33 7.54 18.95
CA VAL A 129 -19.34 7.14 20.36
C VAL A 129 -18.57 5.82 20.53
N ALA A 130 -18.88 4.82 19.71
CA ALA A 130 -18.21 3.52 19.74
C ALA A 130 -16.72 3.65 19.36
N VAL A 131 -16.39 4.48 18.36
CA VAL A 131 -15.01 4.77 17.96
C VAL A 131 -14.22 5.42 19.10
N ASN A 132 -14.80 6.40 19.81
CA ASN A 132 -14.12 7.04 20.93
C ASN A 132 -13.84 6.07 22.09
N ALA A 133 -14.70 5.07 22.27
CA ALA A 133 -14.55 4.03 23.27
C ALA A 133 -13.44 3.01 22.94
N LEU A 134 -12.94 2.95 21.71
CA LEU A 134 -11.84 2.06 21.33
C LEU A 134 -10.58 2.34 22.14
N GLN A 135 -9.91 1.25 22.52
CA GLN A 135 -8.65 1.21 23.25
C GLN A 135 -7.64 0.40 22.43
N PRO A 136 -7.06 0.98 21.36
CA PRO A 136 -6.01 0.31 20.59
C PRO A 136 -4.83 -0.08 21.46
N MET A 137 -4.13 -1.15 21.06
CA MET A 137 -2.91 -1.58 21.73
C MET A 137 -1.87 -0.46 21.74
N SER A 138 -1.20 -0.23 22.87
CA SER A 138 -0.13 0.77 22.95
C SER A 138 1.09 0.36 22.11
N THR A 139 1.88 1.33 21.66
CA THR A 139 3.14 1.09 20.93
C THR A 139 4.09 0.15 21.70
N ALA A 140 4.19 0.31 23.03
CA ALA A 140 5.05 -0.53 23.86
C ALA A 140 4.55 -1.99 23.94
N ALA A 141 3.24 -2.19 24.06
CA ALA A 141 2.63 -3.52 24.04
C ALA A 141 2.80 -4.19 22.67
N MET A 142 2.60 -3.44 21.58
CA MET A 142 2.81 -3.94 20.22
C MET A 142 4.27 -4.33 19.97
N ASN A 143 5.23 -3.52 20.40
CA ASN A 143 6.66 -3.87 20.33
C ASN A 143 6.97 -5.16 21.06
N SER A 144 6.39 -5.34 22.25
CA SER A 144 6.59 -6.57 23.05
C SER A 144 5.98 -7.78 22.35
N LEU A 145 4.78 -7.63 21.79
CA LEU A 145 4.10 -8.69 21.03
C LEU A 145 4.92 -9.11 19.81
N VAL A 146 5.33 -8.16 18.96
CA VAL A 146 6.16 -8.44 17.76
C VAL A 146 7.49 -9.07 18.14
N THR A 147 8.15 -8.56 19.19
CA THR A 147 9.43 -9.11 19.67
C THR A 147 9.28 -10.56 20.11
N ASN A 148 8.27 -10.85 20.94
CA ASN A 148 8.04 -12.19 21.47
C ASN A 148 7.65 -13.18 20.37
N ALA A 149 6.75 -12.78 19.48
CA ALA A 149 6.27 -13.65 18.41
C ALA A 149 7.35 -13.92 17.36
N SER A 150 8.19 -12.93 17.03
CA SER A 150 9.29 -13.12 16.09
C SER A 150 10.56 -13.75 16.69
N ALA A 151 10.66 -13.91 18.01
CA ALA A 151 11.84 -14.51 18.65
C ALA A 151 12.07 -15.99 18.26
N SER A 152 11.00 -16.71 17.87
CA SER A 152 11.07 -18.11 17.44
C SER A 152 11.60 -18.29 16.01
N LEU A 153 11.64 -17.22 15.21
CA LEU A 153 11.88 -17.27 13.78
C LEU A 153 13.35 -17.50 13.38
N LYS A 154 14.30 -17.39 14.30
CA LYS A 154 15.70 -17.91 14.27
C LYS A 154 16.52 -17.87 12.96
N GLN A 155 16.23 -17.03 11.97
CA GLN A 155 17.01 -16.98 10.72
C GLN A 155 17.26 -15.54 10.25
N GLY A 156 18.51 -15.31 9.81
CA GLY A 156 19.06 -13.99 9.52
C GLY A 156 19.49 -13.24 10.79
N ASP A 157 20.28 -12.18 10.62
CA ASP A 157 20.48 -11.21 11.68
C ASP A 157 19.13 -10.56 11.92
N SER A 158 18.53 -10.90 13.06
CA SER A 158 17.19 -10.48 13.39
C SER A 158 17.15 -8.95 13.33
N GLY A 159 16.43 -8.40 12.34
CA GLY A 159 16.48 -6.97 12.05
C GLY A 159 15.75 -6.15 13.12
N ALA A 160 15.84 -4.83 12.96
CA ALA A 160 15.21 -3.89 13.87
C ALA A 160 13.68 -4.03 13.80
N LEU A 161 13.04 -3.87 14.96
CA LEU A 161 11.60 -3.63 15.01
C LEU A 161 11.29 -2.38 14.19
N VAL A 162 10.29 -2.47 13.32
CA VAL A 162 9.70 -1.26 12.75
C VAL A 162 8.90 -0.62 13.86
N LYS A 163 9.02 0.70 13.99
CA LYS A 163 8.22 1.45 14.95
C LYS A 163 6.73 1.14 14.71
N PRO A 164 5.98 0.64 15.72
CA PRO A 164 4.56 0.37 15.57
C PRO A 164 3.82 1.62 15.12
N GLY A 165 2.91 1.43 14.17
CA GLY A 165 2.15 2.53 13.60
C GLY A 165 0.72 2.58 14.12
N ALA A 166 0.15 3.78 14.11
CA ALA A 166 -1.24 4.01 14.45
C ALA A 166 -2.10 3.93 13.19
N VAL A 167 -3.17 3.14 13.24
CA VAL A 167 -4.26 3.24 12.27
C VAL A 167 -5.23 4.28 12.79
N THR A 168 -5.44 5.34 12.02
CA THR A 168 -6.21 6.51 12.43
C THR A 168 -7.45 6.65 11.57
N LEU A 169 -8.61 6.76 12.22
CA LEU A 169 -9.84 7.23 11.59
C LEU A 169 -9.92 8.75 11.73
N GLU A 170 -10.20 9.42 10.62
CA GLU A 170 -10.50 10.82 10.54
C GLU A 170 -11.90 11.00 9.94
N MET A 171 -12.74 11.81 10.57
CA MET A 171 -14.06 12.20 10.04
C MET A 171 -14.13 13.72 9.94
N TYR A 172 -14.82 14.21 8.92
CA TYR A 172 -14.91 15.61 8.58
C TYR A 172 -16.36 16.08 8.54
N SER A 173 -16.57 17.30 8.99
CA SER A 173 -17.87 17.97 8.91
C SER A 173 -18.22 18.26 7.44
N PRO A 174 -19.47 18.00 7.01
CA PRO A 174 -19.94 18.33 5.66
C PRO A 174 -19.81 19.82 5.34
N SER A 175 -20.11 20.69 6.32
CA SER A 175 -20.28 22.13 6.11
C SER A 175 -18.99 22.93 6.28
N SER A 176 -18.20 22.60 7.30
CA SER A 176 -16.99 23.34 7.64
C SER A 176 -15.72 22.69 7.11
N ARG A 177 -15.81 21.44 6.64
CA ARG A 177 -14.65 20.59 6.31
C ARG A 177 -13.63 20.48 7.46
N ALA A 178 -14.05 20.80 8.69
CA ALA A 178 -13.24 20.64 9.88
C ALA A 178 -13.28 19.18 10.33
N ILE A 179 -12.19 18.70 10.90
CA ILE A 179 -12.14 17.38 11.53
C ILE A 179 -13.12 17.34 12.70
N THR A 180 -14.10 16.44 12.65
CA THR A 180 -15.06 16.18 13.73
C THR A 180 -14.61 15.04 14.63
N LEU A 181 -13.80 14.12 14.10
CA LEU A 181 -13.20 13.02 14.85
C LEU A 181 -11.81 12.70 14.28
N LYS A 182 -10.83 12.55 15.15
CA LYS A 182 -9.52 11.98 14.81
C LYS A 182 -9.09 11.05 15.93
N LYS A 183 -9.12 9.75 15.67
CA LYS A 183 -8.94 8.73 16.71
C LYS A 183 -8.12 7.58 16.15
N GLN A 184 -7.14 7.13 16.93
CA GLN A 184 -6.49 5.85 16.66
C GLN A 184 -7.49 4.72 16.93
N VAL A 185 -7.68 3.85 15.95
CA VAL A 185 -8.64 2.74 16.00
C VAL A 185 -7.98 1.36 15.95
N ALA A 186 -6.72 1.28 15.53
CA ALA A 186 -5.93 0.05 15.58
C ALA A 186 -4.42 0.38 15.66
N THR A 187 -3.61 -0.65 15.85
CA THR A 187 -2.14 -0.53 15.92
C THR A 187 -1.53 -1.60 15.04
N THR A 188 -0.60 -1.22 14.17
CA THR A 188 0.22 -2.16 13.39
C THR A 188 1.57 -2.36 14.06
N GLY A 189 2.14 -3.55 13.88
CA GLY A 189 3.49 -3.87 14.29
C GLY A 189 4.15 -4.71 13.21
N ALA A 190 5.35 -4.31 12.80
CA ALA A 190 6.09 -5.00 11.76
C ALA A 190 7.55 -5.26 12.18
N ARG A 191 8.19 -6.24 11.56
CA ARG A 191 9.61 -6.51 11.75
C ARG A 191 10.35 -6.62 10.41
N THR A 192 11.48 -5.92 10.31
CA THR A 192 12.39 -6.11 9.18
C THR A 192 13.39 -7.23 9.47
N SER A 193 13.81 -7.94 8.43
CA SER A 193 14.90 -8.92 8.50
C SER A 193 16.15 -8.37 7.83
N ARG A 194 17.32 -8.96 8.13
CA ARG A 194 18.58 -8.63 7.46
C ARG A 194 19.32 -9.89 7.03
N LEU A 195 20.04 -9.80 5.92
CA LEU A 195 20.98 -10.81 5.46
C LEU A 195 22.37 -10.17 5.34
N GLY A 196 23.33 -10.65 6.12
CA GLY A 196 24.71 -10.15 6.12
C GLY A 196 24.79 -8.65 6.43
N GLY A 197 23.96 -8.16 7.36
CA GLY A 197 23.87 -6.75 7.69
C GLY A 197 23.08 -5.87 6.71
N TYR A 198 22.57 -6.37 5.57
CA TYR A 198 21.74 -5.59 4.64
C TYR A 198 20.24 -5.88 4.82
N PRO A 199 19.35 -4.91 4.59
CA PRO A 199 17.91 -5.14 4.66
C PRO A 199 17.45 -6.26 3.72
N LEU A 200 16.60 -7.16 4.21
CA LEU A 200 15.85 -8.12 3.41
C LEU A 200 14.43 -7.58 3.27
N VAL A 201 14.04 -7.27 2.04
CA VAL A 201 12.76 -6.61 1.71
C VAL A 201 11.97 -7.43 0.69
N GLY A 202 10.69 -7.13 0.53
CA GLY A 202 9.80 -7.81 -0.42
C GLY A 202 8.82 -8.78 0.26
N PRO A 203 7.77 -9.20 -0.47
CA PRO A 203 6.64 -9.94 0.10
C PRO A 203 7.03 -11.33 0.63
N GLY A 204 8.15 -11.89 0.16
CA GLY A 204 8.68 -13.17 0.63
C GLY A 204 9.34 -13.18 1.99
N ASN A 205 9.46 -12.02 2.63
CA ASN A 205 10.00 -11.85 3.97
C ASN A 205 9.18 -10.77 4.69
N SER A 206 8.16 -11.21 5.41
CA SER A 206 7.20 -10.33 6.07
C SER A 206 6.91 -10.83 7.49
N PHE A 207 6.67 -9.88 8.38
CA PHE A 207 6.18 -10.14 9.73
C PHE A 207 5.35 -8.93 10.12
N ASP A 208 4.06 -9.00 9.79
CA ASP A 208 3.14 -7.88 9.94
C ASP A 208 1.97 -8.32 10.80
N LEU A 209 1.65 -7.52 11.81
CA LEU A 209 0.55 -7.71 12.72
C LEU A 209 -0.31 -6.45 12.72
N LEU A 210 -1.63 -6.63 12.75
CA LEU A 210 -2.61 -5.58 12.99
C LEU A 210 -3.47 -5.99 14.17
N VAL A 211 -3.49 -5.17 15.22
CA VAL A 211 -4.35 -5.37 16.38
C VAL A 211 -5.40 -4.27 16.40
N GLY A 212 -6.67 -4.67 16.34
CA GLY A 212 -7.82 -3.76 16.31
C GLY A 212 -8.04 -3.01 17.63
N GLY A 213 -9.02 -2.11 17.62
CA GLY A 213 -9.32 -1.18 18.74
C GLY A 213 -9.84 -1.82 20.02
N ARG A 214 -10.07 -3.14 20.02
CA ARG A 214 -10.42 -3.95 21.20
C ARG A 214 -9.26 -4.84 21.68
N GLY A 215 -8.05 -4.63 21.15
CA GLY A 215 -6.87 -5.42 21.52
C GLY A 215 -6.84 -6.83 20.93
N ARG A 216 -7.72 -7.15 19.96
CA ARG A 216 -7.71 -8.44 19.25
C ARG A 216 -6.93 -8.35 17.94
N LEU A 217 -6.27 -9.43 17.56
CA LEU A 217 -5.62 -9.56 16.27
C LEU A 217 -6.68 -9.45 15.17
N ALA A 218 -6.44 -8.55 14.22
CA ALA A 218 -7.24 -8.37 13.03
C ALA A 218 -6.54 -8.92 11.79
N PHE A 219 -5.21 -8.92 11.78
CA PHE A 219 -4.42 -9.45 10.68
C PHE A 219 -3.06 -9.93 11.18
N ALA A 220 -2.59 -11.03 10.62
CA ALA A 220 -1.19 -11.43 10.68
C ALA A 220 -0.75 -11.97 9.32
N ASN A 221 0.41 -11.52 8.87
CA ASN A 221 1.11 -12.02 7.70
C ASN A 221 2.56 -12.32 8.10
N ILE A 222 2.92 -13.61 8.12
CA ILE A 222 4.25 -14.04 8.52
C ILE A 222 4.80 -14.95 7.42
N GLN A 223 5.75 -14.41 6.67
CA GLN A 223 6.45 -15.08 5.58
C GLN A 223 7.95 -15.06 5.86
N GLN A 224 8.58 -16.23 5.78
CA GLN A 224 10.00 -16.33 5.99
C GLN A 224 10.59 -17.47 5.16
N ARG A 225 11.82 -17.25 4.70
CA ARG A 225 12.68 -18.27 4.12
C ARG A 225 13.91 -18.49 4.98
N ALA A 226 14.42 -19.71 4.89
CA ALA A 226 15.71 -20.07 5.45
C ALA A 226 16.82 -19.83 4.45
N TYR A 227 17.92 -19.30 4.95
CA TYR A 227 19.06 -18.94 4.13
C TYR A 227 20.35 -19.57 4.66
N SER A 228 21.23 -19.95 3.73
CA SER A 228 22.63 -20.27 4.02
C SER A 228 23.53 -19.40 3.14
N VAL A 229 24.71 -19.06 3.65
CA VAL A 229 25.68 -18.22 2.93
C VAL A 229 26.23 -19.02 1.73
N GLY A 230 26.11 -18.45 0.54
CA GLY A 230 26.67 -18.97 -0.71
C GLY A 230 27.91 -18.19 -1.16
N ALA A 231 28.15 -18.16 -2.47
CA ALA A 231 29.30 -17.47 -3.06
C ALA A 231 29.13 -15.93 -3.00
N SER A 232 30.24 -15.20 -2.87
CA SER A 232 30.22 -13.73 -2.91
C SER A 232 30.29 -13.18 -4.33
N VAL A 233 29.65 -12.04 -4.54
CA VAL A 233 29.60 -11.32 -5.81
C VAL A 233 29.96 -9.86 -5.61
N GLN A 234 30.55 -9.23 -6.63
CA GLN A 234 30.88 -7.81 -6.60
C GLN A 234 29.65 -6.97 -6.94
N VAL A 235 29.37 -5.98 -6.08
CA VAL A 235 28.28 -5.00 -6.25
C VAL A 235 28.82 -3.58 -6.19
N PRO A 236 28.23 -2.62 -6.94
CA PRO A 236 28.65 -1.23 -6.89
C PRO A 236 28.17 -0.55 -5.60
N THR A 237 28.86 0.52 -5.22
CA THR A 237 28.53 1.36 -4.05
C THR A 237 28.63 2.84 -4.40
N GLY A 238 28.11 3.70 -3.52
CA GLY A 238 28.22 5.15 -3.66
C GLY A 238 27.71 5.66 -5.02
N ALA A 239 28.52 6.46 -5.71
CA ALA A 239 28.18 7.04 -7.01
C ALA A 239 27.94 5.99 -8.10
N ASP A 240 28.65 4.85 -8.07
CA ASP A 240 28.51 3.80 -9.08
C ASP A 240 27.15 3.10 -8.94
N ALA A 241 26.67 2.90 -7.71
CA ALA A 241 25.33 2.35 -7.45
C ALA A 241 24.23 3.30 -7.94
N VAL A 242 24.38 4.61 -7.67
CA VAL A 242 23.44 5.64 -8.16
C VAL A 242 23.45 5.72 -9.68
N ALA A 243 24.62 5.66 -10.33
CA ALA A 243 24.73 5.64 -11.79
C ALA A 243 24.05 4.40 -12.40
N ARG A 244 24.17 3.23 -11.74
CA ARG A 244 23.49 2.00 -12.16
C ARG A 244 21.97 2.10 -12.02
N CYS A 245 21.47 2.65 -10.90
CA CYS A 245 20.05 2.95 -10.73
C CYS A 245 19.55 3.92 -11.81
N ARG A 246 20.31 4.99 -12.08
CA ARG A 246 19.99 5.95 -13.14
C ARG A 246 19.86 5.27 -14.50
N ALA A 247 20.86 4.48 -14.89
CA ALA A 247 20.86 3.80 -16.18
C ALA A 247 19.70 2.79 -16.32
N ALA A 248 19.40 2.02 -15.27
CA ALA A 248 18.28 1.08 -15.29
C ALA A 248 16.93 1.80 -15.36
N LEU A 249 16.76 2.85 -14.54
CA LEU A 249 15.57 3.69 -14.59
C LEU A 249 15.45 4.36 -15.96
N GLU A 250 16.49 4.95 -16.55
CA GLU A 250 16.42 5.58 -17.88
C GLU A 250 16.26 4.60 -19.04
N LYS A 251 16.60 3.32 -18.85
CA LYS A 251 16.37 2.29 -19.86
C LYS A 251 14.91 1.84 -19.86
N ASP A 252 14.35 1.62 -18.68
CA ASP A 252 12.95 1.29 -18.56
C ASP A 252 12.15 2.55 -18.91
N ARG A 253 12.44 3.67 -18.26
CA ARG A 253 11.82 4.96 -18.50
C ARG A 253 12.16 5.50 -19.89
N ALA A 254 11.20 5.59 -20.80
CA ALA A 254 11.36 6.33 -22.05
C ALA A 254 11.54 7.88 -21.85
N GLY A 255 11.90 8.31 -20.63
CA GLY A 255 12.10 9.69 -20.20
C GLY A 255 13.24 9.81 -19.20
N SER A 256 13.79 11.02 -19.11
CA SER A 256 15.00 11.28 -18.35
C SER A 256 14.75 11.33 -16.84
N THR A 257 15.68 10.80 -16.05
CA THR A 257 15.73 11.04 -14.59
C THR A 257 16.37 12.39 -14.24
N SER A 258 16.64 13.23 -15.24
CA SER A 258 17.10 14.61 -15.08
C SER A 258 16.09 15.39 -14.24
N GLY A 259 16.51 15.85 -13.06
CA GLY A 259 15.67 16.57 -12.10
C GLY A 259 15.32 15.77 -10.84
N PHE A 260 15.64 14.48 -10.80
CA PHE A 260 15.55 13.67 -9.59
C PHE A 260 16.92 13.51 -8.92
N THR A 261 16.93 13.73 -7.60
CA THR A 261 17.99 13.26 -6.72
C THR A 261 17.74 11.78 -6.43
N LEU A 262 18.58 10.91 -6.97
CA LEU A 262 18.45 9.46 -6.83
C LEU A 262 19.22 8.96 -5.61
N VAL A 263 18.65 7.96 -4.94
CA VAL A 263 19.28 7.21 -3.85
C VAL A 263 19.30 5.74 -4.24
N ALA A 264 20.45 5.09 -4.05
CA ALA A 264 20.61 3.66 -4.28
C ALA A 264 20.93 2.98 -2.96
N THR A 265 20.04 2.10 -2.49
CA THR A 265 20.20 1.35 -1.25
C THR A 265 20.47 -0.11 -1.58
N LEU A 266 21.57 -0.67 -1.08
CA LEU A 266 21.85 -2.10 -1.22
C LEU A 266 20.96 -2.91 -0.27
N VAL A 267 20.19 -3.83 -0.84
CA VAL A 267 19.21 -4.69 -0.17
C VAL A 267 19.31 -6.12 -0.70
N TYR A 268 18.63 -7.05 -0.04
CA TYR A 268 18.22 -8.32 -0.63
C TYR A 268 16.72 -8.28 -0.86
N PHE A 269 16.29 -8.67 -2.06
CA PHE A 269 14.87 -8.74 -2.39
C PHE A 269 14.38 -10.19 -2.30
N ALA A 270 13.34 -10.43 -1.50
CA ALA A 270 12.63 -11.70 -1.38
C ALA A 270 11.27 -11.61 -2.09
N PRO A 271 11.16 -12.13 -3.32
CA PRO A 271 9.89 -12.27 -4.03
C PRO A 271 8.85 -13.13 -3.28
N ALA A 272 7.61 -13.14 -3.75
CA ALA A 272 6.48 -13.76 -3.06
C ALA A 272 6.71 -15.26 -2.77
N MET A 273 6.07 -15.83 -1.75
CA MET A 273 6.27 -17.25 -1.37
C MET A 273 5.81 -18.24 -2.46
N SER A 274 4.93 -17.81 -3.37
CA SER A 274 4.57 -18.56 -4.59
C SER A 274 5.75 -18.77 -5.54
N GLU A 275 6.74 -17.90 -5.51
CA GLU A 275 7.94 -18.02 -6.33
C GLU A 275 8.96 -18.97 -5.70
N GLN A 276 9.28 -20.02 -6.47
CA GLN A 276 10.31 -20.97 -6.10
C GLN A 276 11.69 -20.35 -6.37
N LEU A 277 12.41 -20.06 -5.29
CA LEU A 277 13.75 -19.49 -5.33
C LEU A 277 14.74 -20.49 -4.78
N THR A 278 15.85 -20.68 -5.50
CA THR A 278 17.00 -21.45 -5.01
C THR A 278 18.06 -20.55 -4.41
N THR A 279 18.13 -19.29 -4.86
CA THR A 279 19.05 -18.28 -4.34
C THR A 279 18.37 -16.92 -4.21
N VAL A 280 18.92 -16.08 -3.33
CA VAL A 280 18.59 -14.67 -3.22
C VAL A 280 19.86 -13.85 -3.44
N GLU A 281 19.82 -13.00 -4.45
CA GLU A 281 20.94 -12.16 -4.88
C GLU A 281 20.81 -10.74 -4.32
N PRO A 282 21.94 -10.01 -4.16
CA PRO A 282 21.89 -8.61 -3.78
C PRO A 282 21.22 -7.75 -4.88
N ALA A 283 20.42 -6.78 -4.44
CA ALA A 283 19.69 -5.84 -5.27
C ALA A 283 19.95 -4.39 -4.84
N LEU A 284 19.79 -3.45 -5.76
CA LEU A 284 19.71 -2.03 -5.44
C LEU A 284 18.24 -1.63 -5.44
N GLN A 285 17.77 -1.09 -4.32
CA GLN A 285 16.54 -0.31 -4.26
C GLN A 285 16.86 1.10 -4.76
N CYS A 286 16.21 1.47 -5.86
CA CYS A 286 16.38 2.76 -6.52
C CYS A 286 15.19 3.65 -6.19
N ASP A 287 15.44 4.67 -5.38
CA ASP A 287 14.48 5.70 -5.02
C ASP A 287 14.89 7.04 -5.65
N GLY A 288 13.96 7.99 -5.73
CA GLY A 288 14.29 9.33 -6.22
C GLY A 288 13.30 10.38 -5.77
N THR A 289 13.78 11.61 -5.57
CA THR A 289 12.94 12.77 -5.23
C THR A 289 13.29 13.94 -6.13
N ALA A 290 12.29 14.57 -6.74
CA ALA A 290 12.43 15.77 -7.54
C ALA A 290 12.46 17.02 -6.65
N ALA A 291 12.91 18.16 -7.20
CA ALA A 291 12.97 19.42 -6.47
C ALA A 291 11.61 19.92 -5.94
N ASN A 292 10.51 19.52 -6.58
CA ASN A 292 9.14 19.84 -6.16
C ASN A 292 8.58 18.88 -5.09
N GLY A 293 9.39 17.93 -4.60
CA GLY A 293 8.99 16.94 -3.61
C GLY A 293 8.31 15.69 -4.19
N ALA A 294 8.06 15.63 -5.49
CA ALA A 294 7.55 14.42 -6.13
C ALA A 294 8.56 13.29 -6.01
N THR A 295 8.10 12.10 -5.64
CA THR A 295 8.95 10.92 -5.43
C THR A 295 8.74 9.88 -6.51
N LEU A 296 9.80 9.16 -6.86
CA LEU A 296 9.71 7.99 -7.73
C LEU A 296 9.17 6.78 -6.98
N ARG A 297 8.35 5.97 -7.65
CA ARG A 297 8.03 4.61 -7.20
C ARG A 297 9.33 3.84 -7.03
N SER A 298 9.50 3.16 -5.90
CA SER A 298 10.72 2.40 -5.63
C SER A 298 10.85 1.25 -6.63
N THR A 299 12.02 1.10 -7.23
CA THR A 299 12.32 0.02 -8.20
C THR A 299 13.52 -0.78 -7.73
N PHE A 300 13.45 -2.11 -7.86
CA PHE A 300 14.55 -3.00 -7.49
C PHE A 300 15.30 -3.47 -8.73
N ILE A 301 16.63 -3.37 -8.74
CA ILE A 301 17.48 -3.86 -9.83
C ILE A 301 18.56 -4.79 -9.29
N ARG A 302 19.01 -5.76 -10.10
CA ARG A 302 20.14 -6.62 -9.70
C ARG A 302 21.42 -5.81 -9.48
N ALA A 303 22.04 -5.96 -8.31
CA ALA A 303 23.25 -5.22 -7.94
C ALA A 303 24.53 -5.84 -8.52
N ARG A 304 24.49 -7.13 -8.89
CA ARG A 304 25.63 -7.92 -9.38
C ARG A 304 26.23 -7.30 -10.66
N LEU A 305 27.54 -7.07 -10.70
CA LEU A 305 28.18 -6.34 -11.81
C LEU A 305 28.40 -7.13 -13.10
N ASP A 306 28.49 -8.45 -13.02
CA ASP A 306 28.67 -9.39 -14.14
C ASP A 306 27.37 -9.68 -14.90
N VAL A 307 26.24 -9.11 -14.47
CA VAL A 307 24.95 -9.16 -15.18
C VAL A 307 24.50 -7.77 -15.55
N VAL A 308 23.77 -7.70 -16.66
CA VAL A 308 23.05 -6.48 -17.03
C VAL A 308 22.07 -6.15 -15.91
N ALA A 309 22.04 -4.88 -15.51
CA ALA A 309 21.04 -4.39 -14.56
C ALA A 309 19.65 -4.64 -15.19
N ALA A 310 18.92 -5.59 -14.62
CA ALA A 310 17.54 -5.87 -14.96
C ALA A 310 16.68 -5.56 -13.74
N VAL A 311 15.52 -4.96 -13.97
CA VAL A 311 14.51 -4.78 -12.94
C VAL A 311 14.06 -6.15 -12.45
N ILE A 312 14.10 -6.32 -11.14
CA ILE A 312 13.58 -7.50 -10.47
C ILE A 312 12.06 -7.33 -10.40
N ARG A 313 11.34 -8.17 -11.13
CA ARG A 313 9.88 -8.23 -11.04
C ARG A 313 9.54 -9.18 -9.90
N ALA A 314 8.70 -8.76 -8.96
CA ALA A 314 7.97 -9.73 -8.15
C ALA A 314 7.11 -10.57 -9.12
N GLY A 315 7.11 -11.87 -8.96
CA GLY A 315 6.19 -12.77 -9.64
C GLY A 315 4.79 -12.69 -9.01
N ALA A 316 3.80 -13.14 -9.78
CA ALA A 316 2.41 -13.19 -9.39
C ALA A 316 2.19 -14.07 -8.13
N ALA A 317 1.24 -13.68 -7.30
CA ALA A 317 0.71 -14.56 -6.26
C ALA A 317 -0.09 -15.70 -6.92
N ALA A 318 -0.12 -16.88 -6.32
CA ALA A 318 -0.86 -18.02 -6.88
C ALA A 318 -2.38 -17.72 -6.92
N THR A 319 -3.01 -17.97 -8.06
CA THR A 319 -4.48 -17.89 -8.21
C THR A 319 -5.15 -19.12 -7.62
N PHE A 320 -6.10 -18.92 -6.71
CA PHE A 320 -6.91 -19.98 -6.14
C PHE A 320 -8.12 -20.24 -7.05
N LYS A 321 -8.21 -21.44 -7.63
CA LYS A 321 -9.38 -21.88 -8.39
C LYS A 321 -10.41 -22.49 -7.45
N ALA A 322 -11.42 -21.73 -7.04
CA ALA A 322 -12.56 -22.27 -6.31
C ALA A 322 -13.70 -22.68 -7.26
N ILE A 323 -14.56 -23.58 -6.79
CA ILE A 323 -15.80 -23.96 -7.47
C ILE A 323 -16.85 -22.91 -7.08
N VAL A 324 -17.27 -22.08 -8.03
CA VAL A 324 -18.19 -20.97 -7.82
C VAL A 324 -19.65 -21.46 -7.87
N ASP A 325 -20.46 -21.00 -6.93
CA ASP A 325 -21.93 -21.03 -7.00
C ASP A 325 -22.35 -19.81 -7.84
N ASN A 326 -23.08 -20.02 -8.95
CA ASN A 326 -23.33 -19.10 -10.07
C ASN A 326 -24.09 -17.78 -9.75
N ASP A 327 -24.06 -17.26 -8.52
CA ASP A 327 -24.84 -16.08 -8.10
C ASP A 327 -24.04 -14.76 -8.14
N THR A 328 -22.91 -14.72 -8.85
CA THR A 328 -22.11 -13.49 -9.11
C THR A 328 -22.54 -12.75 -10.38
N ASN A 329 -23.65 -13.17 -11.01
CA ASN A 329 -24.15 -12.57 -12.25
C ASN A 329 -24.69 -11.16 -11.97
N GLY A 330 -23.82 -10.15 -11.99
CA GLY A 330 -24.24 -8.76 -11.85
C GLY A 330 -23.10 -7.76 -11.71
N LEU A 331 -22.01 -8.10 -11.02
CA LEU A 331 -20.91 -7.16 -10.81
C LEU A 331 -20.11 -6.92 -12.09
N GLU A 332 -20.13 -5.67 -12.53
CA GLU A 332 -19.38 -5.11 -13.62
C GLU A 332 -18.05 -4.58 -13.11
N LEU A 333 -16.97 -5.04 -13.73
CA LEU A 333 -15.61 -4.65 -13.37
C LEU A 333 -14.97 -3.84 -14.50
N GLY A 334 -14.13 -2.89 -14.10
CA GLY A 334 -13.24 -2.19 -15.00
C GLY A 334 -11.81 -2.18 -14.50
N THR A 335 -10.89 -2.16 -15.45
CA THR A 335 -9.45 -2.03 -15.21
C THR A 335 -8.84 -0.98 -16.11
N SER A 336 -7.84 -0.31 -15.58
CA SER A 336 -6.88 0.43 -16.37
C SER A 336 -5.53 0.35 -15.71
N TYR A 337 -4.50 0.17 -16.52
CA TYR A 337 -3.15 0.33 -16.04
C TYR A 337 -2.38 1.30 -16.92
N ARG A 338 -1.57 2.14 -16.28
CA ARG A 338 -0.61 2.96 -16.99
C ARG A 338 0.79 2.44 -16.78
N ALA A 339 1.14 1.43 -17.56
CA ALA A 339 2.48 0.87 -17.56
C ALA A 339 3.48 1.82 -18.20
N ALA A 340 3.03 2.82 -18.97
CA ALA A 340 3.89 3.81 -19.60
C ALA A 340 3.14 5.15 -19.79
N SER A 341 3.64 6.23 -19.18
CA SER A 341 3.86 7.38 -20.06
C SER A 341 5.05 6.99 -20.94
N ALA A 342 5.15 7.51 -22.16
CA ALA A 342 6.38 7.42 -22.96
C ALA A 342 7.61 8.03 -22.24
N ARG A 343 7.55 8.31 -20.94
CA ARG A 343 8.60 8.88 -20.11
C ARG A 343 8.91 8.08 -18.83
N SER A 344 8.08 7.09 -18.42
CA SER A 344 8.39 6.31 -17.22
C SER A 344 7.58 5.01 -17.08
N PRO A 345 8.02 3.84 -17.59
CA PRO A 345 7.33 2.60 -17.23
C PRO A 345 7.47 2.12 -15.80
N LEU A 346 6.42 1.41 -15.40
CA LEU A 346 6.29 0.67 -14.16
C LEU A 346 6.15 -0.81 -14.54
N ALA A 347 7.22 -1.57 -14.29
CA ALA A 347 7.37 -2.93 -14.78
C ALA A 347 6.40 -3.93 -14.12
N ALA A 348 5.89 -3.62 -12.92
CA ALA A 348 4.96 -4.47 -12.18
C ALA A 348 3.48 -4.04 -12.34
N THR A 349 3.22 -2.83 -12.88
CA THR A 349 1.87 -2.31 -13.11
C THR A 349 1.04 -3.19 -14.05
N ALA A 350 1.54 -3.52 -15.26
CA ALA A 350 0.78 -4.37 -16.19
C ALA A 350 0.53 -5.79 -15.63
N PRO A 351 1.54 -6.49 -15.05
CA PRO A 351 1.29 -7.75 -14.36
C PRO A 351 0.26 -7.64 -13.23
N SER A 352 0.30 -6.58 -12.40
CA SER A 352 -0.64 -6.41 -11.29
C SER A 352 -2.10 -6.31 -11.76
N THR A 353 -2.34 -5.62 -12.87
CA THR A 353 -3.69 -5.53 -13.44
C THR A 353 -4.12 -6.83 -14.08
N GLN A 354 -3.26 -7.50 -14.86
CA GLN A 354 -3.60 -8.82 -15.41
C GLN A 354 -3.92 -9.83 -14.29
N ASP A 355 -3.14 -9.83 -13.23
CA ASP A 355 -3.33 -10.65 -12.03
C ASP A 355 -4.69 -10.40 -11.37
N TYR A 356 -5.13 -9.14 -11.30
CA TYR A 356 -6.46 -8.76 -10.83
C TYR A 356 -7.56 -9.28 -11.75
N GLU A 357 -7.44 -9.06 -13.06
CA GLU A 357 -8.41 -9.50 -14.08
C GLU A 357 -8.57 -11.02 -14.08
N ASP A 358 -7.44 -11.75 -14.06
CA ASP A 358 -7.42 -13.21 -14.04
C ASP A 358 -8.07 -13.74 -12.77
N ALA A 359 -7.77 -13.14 -11.61
CA ALA A 359 -8.37 -13.54 -10.34
C ALA A 359 -9.88 -13.27 -10.33
N MET A 360 -10.33 -12.07 -10.69
CA MET A 360 -11.75 -11.71 -10.70
C MET A 360 -12.55 -12.55 -11.71
N THR A 361 -12.02 -12.75 -12.92
CA THR A 361 -12.67 -13.56 -13.97
C THR A 361 -12.74 -15.04 -13.58
N ALA A 362 -11.71 -15.56 -12.89
CA ALA A 362 -11.74 -16.93 -12.36
C ALA A 362 -12.87 -17.16 -11.35
N TRP A 363 -13.39 -16.08 -10.75
CA TRP A 363 -14.55 -16.08 -9.85
C TRP A 363 -15.87 -15.72 -10.54
N GLY A 364 -15.88 -15.59 -11.87
CA GLY A 364 -17.09 -15.35 -12.65
C GLY A 364 -17.59 -13.91 -12.65
N MET A 365 -16.74 -12.94 -12.31
CA MET A 365 -17.06 -11.52 -12.45
C MET A 365 -16.93 -11.07 -13.93
N ASP A 366 -17.74 -10.09 -14.35
CA ASP A 366 -17.74 -9.61 -15.74
C ASP A 366 -16.83 -8.39 -15.92
N LEU A 367 -15.75 -8.54 -16.68
CA LEU A 367 -14.85 -7.44 -17.03
C LEU A 367 -15.41 -6.67 -18.23
N LYS A 368 -16.19 -5.61 -17.95
CA LYS A 368 -16.84 -4.77 -18.97
C LYS A 368 -15.90 -3.77 -19.60
N VAL A 369 -15.00 -3.21 -18.80
CA VAL A 369 -14.13 -2.12 -19.21
C VAL A 369 -12.69 -2.57 -19.02
N ASP A 370 -12.09 -3.09 -20.08
CA ASP A 370 -10.64 -3.18 -20.19
C ASP A 370 -10.15 -1.95 -20.95
N ALA A 371 -9.62 -0.99 -20.20
CA ALA A 371 -9.15 0.27 -20.74
C ALA A 371 -7.62 0.33 -20.82
N ASN A 372 -6.96 -0.83 -20.89
CA ASN A 372 -5.51 -0.93 -21.01
C ASN A 372 -4.98 -0.43 -22.37
N ASP A 373 -5.86 -0.24 -23.37
CA ASP A 373 -5.59 0.31 -24.71
C ASP A 373 -6.40 1.59 -25.05
N ALA A 374 -7.25 2.08 -24.13
CA ALA A 374 -8.12 3.23 -24.39
C ALA A 374 -7.50 4.53 -23.84
N THR A 375 -7.63 5.65 -24.58
CA THR A 375 -7.20 6.97 -24.10
C THR A 375 -7.91 7.31 -22.78
N PRO A 376 -7.22 7.47 -21.63
CA PRO A 376 -7.82 7.64 -20.31
C PRO A 376 -8.56 8.94 -20.08
N ASP A 377 -8.38 9.92 -20.98
CA ASP A 377 -9.31 11.03 -21.09
C ASP A 377 -10.73 10.50 -21.29
N ARG A 378 -10.95 9.41 -22.03
CA ARG A 378 -12.29 8.80 -22.12
C ARG A 378 -12.68 7.98 -20.89
N ILE A 379 -11.71 7.45 -20.15
CA ILE A 379 -11.95 6.63 -18.95
C ILE A 379 -12.47 7.51 -17.81
N PHE A 380 -11.89 8.71 -17.64
CA PHE A 380 -12.17 9.59 -16.51
C PHE A 380 -12.75 10.97 -16.91
N ALA A 381 -12.88 11.34 -18.20
CA ALA A 381 -13.41 12.68 -18.58
C ALA A 381 -14.94 12.78 -18.62
N ALA A 382 -15.63 12.18 -17.66
CA ALA A 382 -17.01 12.56 -17.38
C ALA A 382 -17.04 13.98 -16.81
N THR A 383 -17.03 14.98 -17.71
CA THR A 383 -17.47 16.34 -17.40
C THR A 383 -18.94 16.57 -17.81
N THR A 384 -19.55 15.61 -18.52
CA THR A 384 -20.96 15.60 -18.94
C THR A 384 -21.48 14.16 -19.14
N ASP A 385 -22.73 13.90 -18.70
CA ASP A 385 -23.47 12.61 -18.70
C ASP A 385 -23.58 11.83 -20.02
N SER A 386 -23.11 12.32 -21.17
CA SER A 386 -23.44 11.74 -22.48
C SER A 386 -22.28 11.06 -23.21
N ALA A 387 -21.11 10.91 -22.60
CA ALA A 387 -19.91 10.29 -23.21
C ALA A 387 -19.34 9.14 -22.36
N ILE A 388 -20.19 8.49 -21.59
CA ILE A 388 -19.81 7.55 -20.53
C ILE A 388 -19.55 6.17 -21.14
N GLY A 389 -18.28 5.80 -21.24
CA GLY A 389 -17.80 4.46 -21.58
C GLY A 389 -16.47 4.19 -20.91
N GLY A 390 -16.34 4.65 -19.67
CA GLY A 390 -15.10 4.74 -18.93
C GLY A 390 -15.15 4.01 -17.59
N ALA A 391 -14.50 4.56 -16.56
CA ALA A 391 -14.50 3.98 -15.23
C ALA A 391 -15.85 4.08 -14.52
N ASP A 392 -16.71 5.01 -14.94
CA ASP A 392 -17.96 5.31 -14.23
C ASP A 392 -19.10 4.33 -14.52
N THR A 393 -18.96 3.43 -15.49
CA THR A 393 -20.01 2.51 -15.98
C THR A 393 -19.88 1.09 -15.46
N VAL A 394 -19.20 0.91 -14.33
CA VAL A 394 -18.94 -0.41 -13.73
C VAL A 394 -18.99 -0.24 -12.22
N ASP A 395 -19.45 -1.24 -11.47
CA ASP A 395 -19.50 -1.16 -10.00
C ASP A 395 -18.12 -0.93 -9.38
N MET A 396 -17.10 -1.60 -9.93
CA MET A 396 -15.74 -1.54 -9.40
C MET A 396 -14.70 -1.26 -10.46
N PHE A 397 -13.84 -0.27 -10.21
CA PHE A 397 -12.72 0.06 -11.06
C PHE A 397 -11.36 -0.13 -10.36
N TRP A 398 -10.45 -0.84 -11.01
CA TRP A 398 -9.07 -1.02 -10.57
C TRP A 398 -8.11 -0.20 -11.44
N TYR A 399 -7.34 0.68 -10.81
CA TYR A 399 -6.27 1.43 -11.43
C TYR A 399 -4.92 1.15 -10.78
N THR A 400 -3.89 0.93 -11.61
CA THR A 400 -2.49 1.04 -11.17
C THR A 400 -1.64 1.80 -12.18
N GLY A 401 -0.66 2.57 -11.70
CA GLY A 401 0.12 3.46 -12.54
C GLY A 401 0.86 4.53 -11.75
N HIS A 402 1.13 5.67 -12.40
CA HIS A 402 1.69 6.83 -11.72
C HIS A 402 0.59 7.64 -11.05
N ALA A 403 0.82 7.99 -9.79
CA ALA A 403 -0.02 8.92 -9.05
C ALA A 403 0.83 9.76 -8.11
N ASP A 404 0.23 10.82 -7.59
CA ASP A 404 0.70 11.59 -6.45
C ASP A 404 -0.50 12.19 -5.69
N GLY A 405 -0.24 13.07 -4.73
CA GLY A 405 -1.32 13.78 -4.03
C GLY A 405 -2.11 14.74 -4.91
N SER A 406 -1.71 15.01 -6.15
CA SER A 406 -2.51 15.79 -7.09
C SER A 406 -3.48 14.94 -7.90
N GLY A 407 -3.35 13.60 -7.87
CA GLY A 407 -4.20 12.65 -8.56
C GLY A 407 -3.42 11.50 -9.18
N TRP A 408 -4.05 10.77 -10.10
CA TRP A 408 -3.39 9.74 -10.90
C TRP A 408 -3.30 10.16 -12.36
N GLN A 409 -2.36 9.57 -13.08
CA GLN A 409 -2.07 9.97 -14.44
C GLN A 409 -2.93 9.24 -15.47
N THR A 410 -3.42 10.00 -16.45
CA THR A 410 -4.03 9.53 -17.71
C THR A 410 -2.98 9.46 -18.83
N ASP A 411 -3.28 8.82 -19.97
CA ASP A 411 -2.28 8.59 -21.03
C ASP A 411 -1.75 9.84 -21.72
N ASP A 412 -2.49 10.94 -21.67
CA ASP A 412 -2.02 12.26 -22.11
C ASP A 412 -1.00 12.89 -21.12
N GLY A 413 -0.82 12.28 -19.94
CA GLY A 413 0.03 12.80 -18.87
C GLY A 413 -0.68 13.80 -17.95
N ALA A 414 -1.98 14.07 -18.15
CA ALA A 414 -2.75 14.85 -17.21
C ALA A 414 -2.89 14.12 -15.88
N THR A 415 -2.97 14.89 -14.81
CA THR A 415 -3.24 14.38 -13.47
C THR A 415 -4.68 14.67 -13.14
N VAL A 416 -5.44 13.60 -12.90
CA VAL A 416 -6.88 13.69 -12.77
C VAL A 416 -7.24 13.44 -11.30
N ALA A 417 -7.71 14.48 -10.63
CA ALA A 417 -8.35 14.34 -9.32
C ALA A 417 -9.34 15.46 -9.01
N ARG A 418 -8.90 16.71 -9.13
CA ARG A 418 -9.63 17.86 -8.56
C ARG A 418 -11.03 18.08 -9.14
N ASN A 419 -11.25 17.66 -10.38
CA ASN A 419 -12.50 17.86 -11.11
C ASN A 419 -13.22 16.55 -11.42
N LEU A 420 -12.73 15.42 -10.93
CA LEU A 420 -13.44 14.16 -11.13
C LEU A 420 -14.72 14.16 -10.34
N ARG A 421 -15.77 13.65 -10.97
CA ARG A 421 -17.08 13.28 -10.44
C ARG A 421 -17.27 11.83 -10.82
N LEU A 422 -17.47 10.97 -9.82
CA LEU A 422 -17.56 9.53 -9.99
C LEU A 422 -18.75 8.99 -9.19
N GLY A 423 -19.30 7.90 -9.70
CA GLY A 423 -20.51 7.20 -9.26
C GLY A 423 -21.81 7.90 -9.62
N ASN A 424 -21.79 8.92 -10.48
CA ASN A 424 -23.04 9.50 -10.99
C ASN A 424 -23.72 8.60 -12.06
N THR A 425 -23.05 7.51 -12.47
CA THR A 425 -23.59 6.48 -13.36
C THR A 425 -23.72 5.14 -12.65
N ASP A 426 -22.60 4.47 -12.36
CA ASP A 426 -22.58 3.10 -11.82
C ASP A 426 -21.37 2.80 -10.91
N LEU A 427 -20.31 3.62 -10.96
CA LEU A 427 -19.11 3.37 -10.17
C LEU A 427 -19.28 3.59 -8.67
N GLU A 428 -19.31 2.48 -7.95
CA GLU A 428 -19.34 2.46 -6.49
C GLU A 428 -17.94 2.46 -5.88
N TRP A 429 -16.98 1.70 -6.44
CA TRP A 429 -15.67 1.52 -5.80
C TRP A 429 -14.49 1.72 -6.73
N LEU A 430 -13.57 2.60 -6.32
CA LEU A 430 -12.34 2.87 -7.04
C LEU A 430 -11.12 2.45 -6.22
N VAL A 431 -10.34 1.50 -6.75
CA VAL A 431 -9.00 1.18 -6.23
C VAL A 431 -7.96 1.91 -7.07
N VAL A 432 -7.12 2.72 -6.42
CA VAL A 432 -5.96 3.37 -7.01
C VAL A 432 -4.70 2.80 -6.35
N ALA A 433 -4.22 1.67 -6.86
CA ALA A 433 -2.99 0.98 -6.48
C ALA A 433 -1.75 1.71 -7.04
N ALA A 434 -1.63 2.99 -6.67
CA ALA A 434 -0.59 3.92 -7.10
C ALA A 434 -0.27 4.94 -5.99
N CYS A 435 0.86 5.64 -6.14
CA CYS A 435 1.42 6.51 -5.11
C CYS A 435 0.51 7.68 -4.72
N GLY A 436 0.12 7.77 -3.45
CA GLY A 436 -0.20 9.04 -2.82
C GLY A 436 -1.54 9.77 -3.08
N PRO A 437 -2.61 9.24 -3.69
CA PRO A 437 -3.88 9.99 -3.81
C PRO A 437 -4.37 10.59 -2.48
N PHE A 438 -4.14 9.89 -1.36
CA PHE A 438 -4.48 10.32 0.00
C PHE A 438 -3.36 11.06 0.76
N GLN A 439 -2.33 11.58 0.09
CA GLN A 439 -1.34 12.44 0.75
C GLN A 439 -2.04 13.57 1.52
N ASP A 440 -1.60 13.81 2.76
CA ASP A 440 -2.30 14.73 3.68
C ASP A 440 -2.50 16.13 3.07
N THR A 441 -1.52 16.59 2.29
CA THR A 441 -1.58 17.84 1.54
C THR A 441 -0.94 17.69 0.16
N ALA A 442 -1.51 18.33 -0.86
CA ALA A 442 -0.89 18.46 -2.17
C ALA A 442 -1.39 19.71 -2.91
N GLY A 443 -0.48 20.44 -3.56
CA GLY A 443 -0.80 21.70 -4.23
C GLY A 443 -1.57 22.69 -3.33
N GLY A 444 -1.16 22.79 -2.05
CA GLY A 444 -1.73 23.69 -1.05
C GLY A 444 -3.08 23.27 -0.44
N LEU A 445 -3.65 22.13 -0.86
CA LEU A 445 -4.95 21.66 -0.40
C LEU A 445 -4.82 20.40 0.46
N ALA A 446 -5.68 20.28 1.47
CA ALA A 446 -5.82 19.05 2.24
C ALA A 446 -6.49 17.95 1.40
N TRP A 447 -6.27 16.68 1.75
CA TRP A 447 -6.79 15.55 0.97
C TRP A 447 -8.31 15.61 0.76
N GLN A 448 -9.09 15.97 1.78
CA GLN A 448 -10.54 16.01 1.70
C GLN A 448 -11.00 17.10 0.73
N ASP A 449 -10.30 18.25 0.68
CA ASP A 449 -10.65 19.32 -0.26
C ASP A 449 -10.41 18.91 -1.71
N ARG A 450 -9.43 18.04 -1.95
CA ARG A 450 -9.08 17.53 -3.28
C ARG A 450 -10.03 16.42 -3.74
N LEU A 451 -10.39 15.52 -2.83
CA LEU A 451 -11.08 14.27 -3.17
C LEU A 451 -12.60 14.31 -2.93
N THR A 452 -13.13 15.18 -2.05
CA THR A 452 -14.58 15.32 -1.84
C THR A 452 -15.36 15.45 -3.15
N PRO A 453 -14.91 16.24 -4.14
CA PRO A 453 -15.68 16.38 -5.36
C PRO A 453 -15.83 15.07 -6.17
N MET A 454 -14.98 14.06 -5.97
CA MET A 454 -15.10 12.75 -6.65
C MET A 454 -16.31 11.95 -6.22
N PHE A 455 -16.82 12.16 -5.01
CA PHE A 455 -17.90 11.38 -4.46
C PHE A 455 -19.23 11.98 -4.93
N GLU A 456 -19.60 11.74 -6.20
CA GLU A 456 -20.92 12.04 -6.80
C GLU A 456 -21.83 10.79 -6.89
N GLY A 457 -21.41 9.71 -6.25
CA GLY A 457 -22.07 8.42 -6.06
C GLY A 457 -21.05 7.34 -5.72
N LEU A 458 -19.75 7.64 -5.93
CA LEU A 458 -18.65 6.79 -5.47
C LEU A 458 -18.79 6.51 -3.97
N HIS A 459 -18.75 5.24 -3.60
CA HIS A 459 -18.85 4.76 -2.23
C HIS A 459 -17.50 4.77 -1.52
N LEU A 460 -16.48 4.18 -2.15
CA LEU A 460 -15.15 4.03 -1.60
C LEU A 460 -14.05 4.41 -2.60
N LEU A 461 -13.06 5.13 -2.09
CA LEU A 461 -11.75 5.28 -2.72
C LEU A 461 -10.71 4.55 -1.87
N LEU A 462 -10.04 3.56 -2.45
CA LEU A 462 -9.02 2.75 -1.81
C LEU A 462 -7.67 3.05 -2.46
N ALA A 463 -6.73 3.66 -1.73
CA ALA A 463 -5.46 4.08 -2.32
C ALA A 463 -4.33 4.19 -1.29
N TYR A 464 -3.21 4.81 -1.66
CA TYR A 464 -2.10 5.09 -0.75
C TYR A 464 -2.07 6.56 -0.30
N ALA A 465 -1.67 6.79 0.96
CA ALA A 465 -1.40 8.11 1.54
C ALA A 465 0.07 8.52 1.39
N THR A 466 0.94 7.62 0.93
CA THR A 466 2.34 7.89 0.60
C THR A 466 2.70 7.24 -0.74
N THR A 467 3.95 7.35 -1.13
CA THR A 467 4.54 6.64 -2.26
C THR A 467 4.58 5.15 -1.96
N SER A 468 4.04 4.33 -2.87
CA SER A 468 4.09 2.86 -2.80
C SER A 468 5.25 2.31 -3.65
N SER A 469 5.58 1.03 -3.50
CA SER A 469 6.53 0.30 -4.35
C SER A 469 5.83 -0.33 -5.55
N ASP A 470 6.56 -0.55 -6.65
CA ASP A 470 6.07 -1.23 -7.86
C ASP A 470 6.06 -2.74 -7.68
N VAL A 471 4.89 -3.27 -7.32
CA VAL A 471 4.69 -4.67 -6.98
C VAL A 471 3.54 -5.24 -7.79
N SER A 472 3.68 -6.49 -8.23
CA SER A 472 2.74 -7.18 -9.11
C SER A 472 1.66 -7.95 -8.33
N GLY A 473 1.93 -8.33 -7.07
CA GLY A 473 1.02 -9.15 -6.29
C GLY A 473 -0.21 -8.43 -5.71
N GLU A 474 -0.32 -7.11 -5.88
CA GLU A 474 -1.41 -6.30 -5.32
C GLU A 474 -2.77 -6.71 -5.88
N GLY A 475 -2.88 -6.84 -7.21
CA GLY A 475 -4.14 -7.20 -7.89
C GLY A 475 -4.71 -8.54 -7.41
N THR A 476 -3.89 -9.59 -7.48
CA THR A 476 -4.26 -10.93 -6.98
C THR A 476 -4.61 -10.90 -5.49
N SER A 477 -3.82 -10.21 -4.66
CA SER A 477 -4.07 -10.14 -3.21
C SER A 477 -5.40 -9.48 -2.90
N PHE A 478 -5.70 -8.36 -3.58
CA PHE A 478 -6.95 -7.64 -3.40
C PHE A 478 -8.15 -8.49 -3.82
N ALA A 479 -8.11 -9.07 -5.02
CA ALA A 479 -9.18 -9.94 -5.52
C ALA A 479 -9.42 -11.13 -4.59
N ASN A 480 -8.35 -11.77 -4.09
CA ASN A 480 -8.49 -12.88 -3.15
C ASN A 480 -9.16 -12.44 -1.83
N TYR A 481 -8.74 -11.30 -1.25
CA TYR A 481 -9.34 -10.82 -0.01
C TYR A 481 -10.78 -10.35 -0.20
N SER A 482 -11.11 -9.71 -1.31
CA SER A 482 -12.46 -9.20 -1.57
C SER A 482 -13.48 -10.30 -1.90
N ILE A 483 -13.05 -11.39 -2.55
CA ILE A 483 -13.94 -12.48 -2.98
C ILE A 483 -13.98 -13.66 -1.99
N ILE A 484 -12.81 -14.15 -1.59
CA ILE A 484 -12.66 -15.37 -0.78
C ILE A 484 -12.75 -15.05 0.72
N GLY A 485 -12.51 -13.79 1.08
CA GLY A 485 -12.38 -13.34 2.46
C GLY A 485 -11.01 -13.65 3.06
N ALA A 486 -10.97 -13.63 4.39
CA ALA A 486 -9.75 -13.83 5.15
C ALA A 486 -9.12 -15.22 4.95
N PHE A 487 -7.79 -15.23 4.97
CA PHE A 487 -6.98 -16.41 4.74
C PHE A 487 -6.80 -17.26 6.00
N PRO A 488 -6.87 -18.61 5.91
CA PRO A 488 -7.62 -19.44 4.98
C PRO A 488 -9.12 -19.36 5.31
N PRO A 489 -10.00 -19.84 4.42
CA PRO A 489 -11.45 -19.71 4.54
C PRO A 489 -11.98 -20.53 5.74
N ARG A 490 -11.86 -19.99 6.95
CA ARG A 490 -12.51 -20.55 8.15
C ARG A 490 -13.86 -19.89 8.42
N THR A 491 -14.08 -18.70 7.88
CA THR A 491 -15.34 -17.97 7.96
C THR A 491 -15.86 -17.76 6.55
N ALA A 492 -17.13 -18.10 6.31
CA ALA A 492 -17.82 -17.80 5.05
C ALA A 492 -18.01 -16.29 4.81
N ASP A 493 -17.57 -15.46 5.77
CA ASP A 493 -17.73 -14.02 5.76
C ASP A 493 -16.67 -13.38 4.85
N ARG A 494 -17.14 -12.83 3.73
CA ARG A 494 -16.33 -12.02 2.82
C ARG A 494 -15.72 -10.82 3.55
N ALA A 495 -14.56 -10.36 3.10
CA ALA A 495 -14.00 -9.12 3.62
C ALA A 495 -14.79 -7.92 3.11
N SER A 496 -14.95 -6.90 3.96
CA SER A 496 -15.26 -5.58 3.42
C SER A 496 -14.12 -5.14 2.50
N LEU A 497 -14.42 -4.33 1.49
CA LEU A 497 -13.41 -3.76 0.59
C LEU A 497 -12.38 -2.94 1.37
N VAL A 498 -12.81 -2.29 2.46
CA VAL A 498 -11.91 -1.62 3.42
C VAL A 498 -10.88 -2.59 3.99
N ALA A 499 -11.32 -3.74 4.52
CA ALA A 499 -10.42 -4.74 5.07
C ALA A 499 -9.55 -5.39 3.98
N ALA A 500 -10.12 -5.70 2.81
CA ALA A 500 -9.40 -6.29 1.69
C ALA A 500 -8.24 -5.41 1.22
N TRP A 501 -8.45 -4.09 1.10
CA TRP A 501 -7.38 -3.17 0.75
C TRP A 501 -6.31 -3.05 1.81
N ILE A 502 -6.70 -2.98 3.09
CA ILE A 502 -5.75 -2.93 4.20
C ILE A 502 -4.85 -4.16 4.17
N PHE A 503 -5.43 -5.36 4.10
CA PHE A 503 -4.66 -6.60 4.08
C PHE A 503 -3.78 -6.71 2.82
N THR A 504 -4.28 -6.26 1.67
CA THR A 504 -3.50 -6.18 0.43
C THR A 504 -2.28 -5.29 0.59
N ALA A 505 -2.46 -4.07 1.10
CA ALA A 505 -1.37 -3.14 1.32
C ALA A 505 -0.34 -3.72 2.29
N MET A 506 -0.79 -4.27 3.42
CA MET A 506 0.09 -4.89 4.41
C MET A 506 0.86 -6.10 3.87
N ASP A 507 0.26 -6.88 2.97
CA ASP A 507 0.94 -8.03 2.35
C ASP A 507 2.01 -7.64 1.33
N ASN A 508 1.80 -6.54 0.62
CA ASN A 508 2.55 -6.23 -0.60
C ASN A 508 3.50 -5.04 -0.45
N GLN A 509 3.27 -4.15 0.51
CA GLN A 509 4.01 -2.92 0.66
C GLN A 509 4.90 -2.93 1.91
N SER A 510 5.99 -2.16 1.86
CA SER A 510 6.83 -1.99 3.05
C SER A 510 6.09 -1.22 4.15
N PRO A 511 6.45 -1.41 5.44
CA PRO A 511 5.86 -0.63 6.53
C PRO A 511 6.09 0.89 6.50
N SER A 512 6.91 1.39 5.58
CA SER A 512 7.08 2.82 5.34
C SER A 512 5.97 3.42 4.46
N VAL A 513 5.25 2.56 3.72
CA VAL A 513 4.12 2.93 2.88
C VAL A 513 2.87 2.98 3.74
N ARG A 514 2.08 4.05 3.60
CA ARG A 514 0.79 4.20 4.27
C ARG A 514 -0.34 3.98 3.30
N TRP A 515 -1.20 3.02 3.56
CA TRP A 515 -2.48 2.85 2.86
C TRP A 515 -3.52 3.84 3.43
N ALA A 516 -4.54 4.12 2.64
CA ALA A 516 -5.72 4.84 3.07
C ALA A 516 -6.97 4.36 2.34
N VAL A 517 -8.09 4.38 3.04
CA VAL A 517 -9.42 4.19 2.47
C VAL A 517 -10.26 5.38 2.89
N GLY A 518 -11.01 5.96 1.95
CA GLY A 518 -11.91 7.06 2.24
C GLY A 518 -13.27 6.85 1.60
N GLY A 519 -14.28 7.45 2.21
CA GLY A 519 -15.66 7.33 1.78
C GLY A 519 -16.51 8.47 2.32
N VAL A 520 -17.80 8.40 2.00
CA VAL A 520 -18.84 9.28 2.51
C VAL A 520 -19.69 8.56 3.56
N GLN A 521 -20.29 9.33 4.46
CA GLN A 521 -21.22 8.84 5.46
C GLN A 521 -22.28 9.90 5.76
N SER A 522 -23.56 9.52 5.78
CA SER A 522 -24.66 10.35 6.26
C SER A 522 -25.15 9.88 7.64
N ASN A 523 -26.24 10.47 8.13
CA ASN A 523 -26.87 10.04 9.39
C ASN A 523 -27.64 8.71 9.27
N SER A 524 -27.89 8.26 8.04
CA SER A 524 -28.71 7.09 7.72
C SER A 524 -27.99 6.07 6.84
N ARG A 525 -26.84 6.43 6.24
CA ARG A 525 -26.10 5.55 5.32
C ARG A 525 -24.58 5.67 5.45
N SER A 526 -23.86 4.61 5.14
CA SER A 526 -22.40 4.62 5.06
C SER A 526 -21.84 3.42 4.31
N THR A 527 -20.65 3.59 3.72
CA THR A 527 -20.00 2.62 2.81
C THR A 527 -18.90 1.80 3.48
N VAL A 528 -18.77 1.88 4.81
CA VAL A 528 -17.64 1.27 5.55
C VAL A 528 -17.69 -0.26 5.50
N GLY A 529 -18.90 -0.82 5.43
CA GLY A 529 -19.14 -2.26 5.39
C GLY A 529 -19.24 -2.86 3.99
N ASP A 530 -19.01 -2.08 2.93
CA ASP A 530 -19.20 -2.55 1.56
C ASP A 530 -18.31 -3.75 1.26
N CYS A 531 -18.89 -4.74 0.59
CA CYS A 531 -18.23 -5.96 0.16
C CYS A 531 -18.79 -6.40 -1.19
N LEU A 532 -18.00 -7.15 -1.96
CA LEU A 532 -18.46 -7.70 -3.23
C LEU A 532 -19.65 -8.63 -3.00
N ASN A 533 -20.71 -8.43 -3.78
CA ASN A 533 -21.94 -9.22 -3.77
C ASN A 533 -22.67 -9.19 -2.40
N CYS A 534 -22.55 -8.09 -1.67
CA CYS A 534 -23.39 -7.77 -0.52
C CYS A 534 -24.52 -6.83 -0.99
N ALA A 535 -25.70 -6.85 -0.35
CA ALA A 535 -26.75 -5.89 -0.71
C ALA A 535 -26.30 -4.47 -0.30
N LEU A 536 -26.24 -3.55 -1.25
CA LEU A 536 -25.71 -2.20 -1.04
C LEU A 536 -26.82 -1.17 -0.95
N ALA A 537 -26.61 -0.18 -0.08
CA ALA A 537 -27.45 1.00 -0.03
C ALA A 537 -26.71 2.09 -0.75
N ASP A 538 -27.19 2.41 -1.94
CA ASP A 538 -26.73 3.54 -2.71
C ASP A 538 -26.70 4.80 -1.85
N ILE A 539 -25.54 5.46 -1.76
CA ILE A 539 -25.45 6.78 -1.12
C ILE A 539 -25.36 7.80 -2.22
N LEU A 540 -26.49 8.41 -2.58
CA LEU A 540 -26.43 9.62 -3.39
C LEU A 540 -25.90 10.79 -2.54
N PRO A 541 -24.73 11.36 -2.88
CA PRO A 541 -24.15 12.52 -2.19
C PRO A 541 -24.93 13.82 -2.44
N THR A 542 -26.03 13.75 -3.20
CA THR A 542 -27.02 14.83 -3.31
C THR A 542 -27.81 15.02 -2.01
N GLU A 543 -27.76 14.07 -1.05
CA GLU A 543 -28.20 14.31 0.32
C GLU A 543 -27.29 15.36 0.98
N ALA A 544 -27.78 16.59 1.09
CA ALA A 544 -27.07 17.66 1.79
C ALA A 544 -26.65 17.20 3.19
N GLY A 545 -25.34 17.21 3.47
CA GLY A 545 -24.80 16.96 4.81
C GLY A 545 -24.06 15.63 5.03
N PHE A 546 -23.46 15.02 4.00
CA PHE A 546 -22.57 13.87 4.21
C PHE A 546 -21.20 14.26 4.79
N SER A 547 -20.73 13.50 5.76
CA SER A 547 -19.38 13.57 6.31
C SER A 547 -18.42 12.75 5.47
N MET A 548 -17.27 13.33 5.15
CA MET A 548 -16.13 12.56 4.62
C MET A 548 -15.44 11.83 5.77
N TRP A 549 -14.97 10.61 5.51
CA TRP A 549 -14.09 9.90 6.44
C TRP A 549 -12.90 9.31 5.70
N ARG A 550 -11.80 9.10 6.44
CA ARG A 550 -10.59 8.42 5.98
C ARG A 550 -10.03 7.55 7.09
N LEU A 551 -9.76 6.30 6.77
CA LEU A 551 -8.97 5.38 7.57
C LEU A 551 -7.56 5.29 6.96
N VAL A 552 -6.52 5.53 7.76
CA VAL A 552 -5.13 5.55 7.28
C VAL A 552 -4.21 4.85 8.26
N GLY A 553 -3.30 4.01 7.77
CA GLY A 553 -2.34 3.27 8.57
C GLY A 553 -1.08 2.93 7.78
N PRO A 554 -0.01 2.47 8.45
CA PRO A 554 1.12 1.87 7.74
C PRO A 554 0.72 0.49 7.22
N SER A 555 1.32 0.11 6.11
CA SER A 555 1.32 -1.26 5.60
C SER A 555 2.05 -2.17 6.59
#